data_AF-A0A1Y1RMX3-F1
#
_entry.id   AF-A0A1Y1RMX3-F1
#
_cell.length_a   1.000
_cell.length_b   1.000
_cell.length_c   1.000
_cell.angle_alpha   90.00
_cell.angle_beta   90.00
_cell.angle_gamma   90.00
#
_symmetry.space_group_name_H-M   'P 1'
#
loop_
_entity.id
_entity.type
_entity.pdbx_description
1 polymer ?
#
loop_
_entity_poly.entity_id
_entity_poly.type
_entity_poly.pdbx_seq_one_letter_code
_entity_poly.pdbx_strand_id
1 'polypeptide(L)'
;MVDVRFDYGLLQELIGAFESTRSRFEGLAGSLCPSCASDDPVAEHHVSVVKGQEDILLCDAVMSFTYARDGAQDSYDAFKAADGAVGGE
;
A
#
# COMPACT_ATOMS: atom_id res chain seq x y z
N MET A 1 -30.07 9.33 -19.27
CA MET A 1 -28.62 9.21 -19.05
C MET A 1 -28.43 9.36 -17.55
N VAL A 2 -28.01 8.31 -16.84
CA VAL A 2 -27.78 8.43 -15.39
C VAL A 2 -26.54 9.29 -15.25
N ASP A 3 -26.73 10.49 -14.72
CA ASP A 3 -25.68 11.44 -14.42
C ASP A 3 -24.89 10.86 -13.24
N VAL A 4 -24.00 9.91 -13.54
CA VAL A 4 -23.06 9.35 -12.57
C VAL A 4 -22.10 10.47 -12.26
N ARG A 5 -22.45 11.31 -11.28
CA ARG A 5 -21.50 12.23 -10.66
C ARG A 5 -20.39 11.37 -10.08
N PHE A 6 -19.29 11.28 -10.80
CA PHE A 6 -18.10 10.59 -10.34
C PHE A 6 -17.57 11.32 -9.11
N ASP A 7 -17.61 10.65 -7.96
CA ASP A 7 -17.09 11.19 -6.72
C ASP A 7 -15.57 11.05 -6.72
N TYR A 8 -14.92 12.05 -7.32
CA TYR A 8 -13.47 12.20 -7.32
C TYR A 8 -12.89 12.28 -5.90
N GLY A 9 -13.68 12.67 -4.90
CA GLY A 9 -13.28 12.70 -3.50
C GLY A 9 -13.05 11.29 -2.96
N LEU A 10 -13.96 10.35 -3.24
CA LEU A 10 -13.82 8.94 -2.85
C LEU A 10 -12.55 8.28 -3.42
N LEU A 11 -12.20 8.56 -4.68
CA LEU A 11 -10.97 8.04 -5.29
C LEU A 11 -9.71 8.66 -4.67
N GLN A 12 -9.73 9.95 -4.36
CA GLN A 12 -8.62 10.60 -3.65
C GLN A 12 -8.46 10.08 -2.22
N GLU A 13 -9.57 9.86 -1.50
CA GLU A 13 -9.56 9.24 -0.18
C GLU A 13 -8.98 7.82 -0.22
N LEU A 14 -9.34 7.03 -1.24
CA LEU A 14 -8.83 5.68 -1.44
C LEU A 14 -7.32 5.67 -1.73
N ILE A 15 -6.84 6.56 -2.61
CA ILE A 15 -5.41 6.74 -2.89
C ILE A 15 -4.66 7.10 -1.60
N GLY A 16 -5.17 8.08 -0.84
CA GLY A 16 -4.58 8.49 0.43
C GLY A 16 -4.56 7.37 1.47
N ALA A 17 -5.59 6.53 1.51
CA ALA A 17 -5.63 5.37 2.40
C ALA A 17 -4.55 4.33 2.07
N PHE A 18 -4.29 4.07 0.79
CA PHE A 18 -3.21 3.17 0.37
C PHE A 18 -1.82 3.74 0.68
N GLU A 19 -1.59 5.03 0.44
CA GLU A 19 -0.32 5.69 0.78
C GLU A 19 -0.07 5.71 2.29
N SER A 20 -1.09 6.03 3.09
CA SER A 20 -0.98 5.98 4.56
C SER A 20 -0.73 4.56 5.06
N THR A 21 -1.34 3.55 4.45
CA THR A 21 -1.17 2.16 4.89
C THR A 21 0.22 1.66 4.53
N ARG A 22 0.72 1.97 3.33
CA ARG A 22 2.10 1.68 2.92
C ARG A 22 3.11 2.24 3.90
N SER A 23 2.99 3.53 4.24
CA SER A 23 3.92 4.19 5.18
C SER A 23 3.91 3.55 6.58
N ARG A 24 2.74 3.09 7.06
CA ARG A 24 2.65 2.37 8.34
C ARG A 24 3.35 1.01 8.26
N PHE A 25 3.19 0.27 7.16
CA PHE A 25 3.86 -1.01 6.95
C PHE A 25 5.38 -0.86 6.83
N GLU A 26 5.86 0.15 6.10
CA GLU A 26 7.29 0.49 6.03
C GLU A 26 7.87 0.82 7.42
N GLY A 27 7.10 1.50 8.27
CA GLY A 27 7.51 1.81 9.65
C GLY A 27 7.48 0.62 10.62
N LEU A 28 6.74 -0.44 10.29
CA LEU A 28 6.72 -1.68 11.08
C LEU A 28 7.92 -2.59 10.78
N ALA A 29 8.60 -2.39 9.65
CA ALA A 29 9.78 -3.15 9.25
C ALA A 29 10.88 -3.10 10.31
N GLY A 30 11.23 -4.28 10.83
CA GLY A 30 12.25 -4.43 11.87
C GLY A 30 11.79 -4.06 13.28
N SER A 31 10.51 -3.74 13.49
CA SER A 31 9.95 -3.41 14.82
C SER A 31 9.22 -4.57 15.50
N LEU A 32 8.75 -5.57 14.75
CA LEU A 32 7.94 -6.67 15.30
C LEU A 32 8.79 -7.85 15.74
N CYS A 33 10.00 -8.01 15.21
CA CYS A 33 10.89 -9.08 15.62
C CYS A 33 11.56 -8.80 16.98
N PRO A 34 11.46 -9.73 17.97
CA PRO A 34 12.15 -9.59 19.25
C PRO A 34 13.66 -9.41 19.08
N SER A 35 14.30 -8.72 20.03
CA SER A 35 15.76 -8.57 20.02
C SER A 35 16.45 -9.93 20.19
N CYS A 36 17.50 -10.16 19.40
CA CYS A 36 18.19 -11.43 19.24
C CYS A 36 19.28 -11.70 20.30
N ALA A 37 19.24 -11.02 21.46
CA ALA A 37 20.19 -11.29 22.53
C ALA A 37 19.80 -12.59 23.26
N SER A 38 20.21 -13.74 22.71
CA SER A 38 20.03 -15.05 23.31
C SER A 38 21.34 -15.82 23.25
N ASP A 39 21.73 -16.46 24.36
CA ASP A 39 22.90 -17.33 24.43
C ASP A 39 22.67 -18.70 23.75
N ASP A 40 21.45 -18.97 23.30
CA ASP A 40 21.07 -20.16 22.53
C ASP A 40 21.22 -19.91 21.01
N PRO A 41 22.15 -20.61 20.32
CA PRO A 41 22.39 -20.44 18.88
C PRO A 41 21.20 -20.88 18.00
N VAL A 42 20.31 -21.74 18.51
CA VAL A 42 19.07 -22.13 17.80
C VAL A 42 18.06 -20.98 17.86
N ALA A 43 17.97 -20.30 19.00
CA ALA A 43 17.13 -19.11 19.15
C ALA A 43 17.63 -17.95 18.28
N GLU A 44 18.96 -17.74 18.19
CA GLU A 44 19.57 -16.75 17.30
C GLU A 44 19.21 -17.02 15.82
N HIS A 45 19.35 -18.28 15.37
CA HIS A 45 18.98 -18.68 14.02
C HIS A 45 17.49 -18.46 13.72
N HIS A 46 16.60 -18.89 14.63
CA HIS A 46 15.16 -18.69 14.46
C HIS A 46 14.77 -17.22 14.39
N VAL A 47 15.37 -16.35 15.20
CA VAL A 47 15.11 -14.91 15.12
C VAL A 47 15.57 -14.35 13.77
N SER A 48 16.73 -14.77 13.26
CA SER A 48 17.18 -14.35 11.93
C SER A 48 16.24 -14.79 10.81
N VAL A 49 15.70 -16.01 10.88
CA VAL A 49 14.72 -16.52 9.89
C VAL A 49 13.41 -15.74 9.97
N VAL A 50 12.89 -15.50 11.18
CA VAL A 50 11.66 -14.73 11.39
C VAL A 50 11.82 -13.30 10.87
N LYS A 51 12.96 -12.64 11.10
CA LYS A 51 13.26 -11.31 10.51
C LYS A 51 13.22 -11.35 8.99
N GLY A 52 13.87 -12.34 8.37
CA GLY A 52 13.84 -12.47 6.91
C GLY A 52 12.43 -12.70 6.35
N GLN A 53 11.59 -13.45 7.05
CA GLN A 53 10.20 -13.66 6.64
C GLN A 53 9.33 -12.42 6.84
N GLU A 54 9.54 -11.68 7.94
CA GLU A 54 8.89 -10.39 8.19
C GLU A 54 9.21 -9.40 7.07
N ASP A 55 10.49 -9.24 6.71
CA ASP A 55 10.91 -8.34 5.63
C ASP A 55 10.26 -8.68 4.28
N ILE A 56 10.15 -9.97 3.94
CA ILE A 56 9.49 -10.43 2.71
C ILE A 56 7.99 -10.06 2.74
N LEU A 57 7.29 -10.36 3.84
CA LEU A 57 5.86 -10.06 3.98
C LEU A 57 5.58 -8.56 3.91
N LEU A 58 6.46 -7.74 4.48
CA LEU A 58 6.34 -6.28 4.42
C LEU A 58 6.60 -5.75 3.01
N CYS A 59 7.61 -6.27 2.29
CA CYS A 59 7.84 -5.96 0.88
C CYS A 59 6.61 -6.30 0.02
N ASP A 60 6.03 -7.48 0.19
CA ASP A 60 4.84 -7.90 -0.57
C ASP A 60 3.63 -6.99 -0.27
N ALA A 61 3.43 -6.62 0.99
CA ALA A 61 2.38 -5.69 1.39
C ALA A 61 2.58 -4.30 0.74
N VAL A 62 3.80 -3.76 0.81
CA VAL A 62 4.15 -2.47 0.21
C VAL A 62 3.93 -2.46 -1.31
N MET A 63 4.33 -3.53 -2.02
CA MET A 63 4.07 -3.67 -3.45
C MET A 63 2.58 -3.72 -3.75
N SER A 64 1.81 -4.52 -3.00
CA SER A 64 0.36 -4.65 -3.20
C SER A 64 -0.36 -3.30 -3.05
N PHE A 65 -0.02 -2.52 -2.02
CA PHE A 65 -0.59 -1.18 -1.84
C PHE A 65 -0.17 -0.19 -2.92
N THR A 66 1.06 -0.30 -3.43
CA THR A 66 1.51 0.52 -4.54
C THR A 66 0.71 0.24 -5.80
N TYR A 67 0.50 -1.04 -6.16
CA TYR A 67 -0.34 -1.40 -7.31
C TYR A 67 -1.80 -0.98 -7.13
N ALA A 68 -2.36 -1.12 -5.93
CA ALA A 68 -3.73 -0.69 -5.66
C ALA A 68 -3.89 0.83 -5.80
N ARG A 69 -2.89 1.60 -5.32
CA ARG A 69 -2.83 3.05 -5.48
C ARG A 69 -2.73 3.45 -6.95
N ASP A 70 -1.86 2.81 -7.72
CA ASP A 70 -1.69 3.13 -9.14
C ASP A 70 -2.96 2.81 -9.95
N GLY A 71 -3.61 1.67 -9.68
CA GLY A 71 -4.90 1.36 -10.31
C GLY A 71 -6.03 2.35 -9.95
N ALA A 72 -6.02 2.87 -8.72
CA ALA A 72 -6.96 3.92 -8.30
C ALA A 72 -6.66 5.26 -9.00
N GLN A 73 -5.38 5.59 -9.17
CA GLN A 73 -4.94 6.79 -9.90
C GLN A 73 -5.29 6.70 -11.39
N ASP A 74 -5.05 5.56 -12.03
CA ASP A 74 -5.43 5.32 -13.44
C ASP A 74 -6.94 5.47 -13.64
N SER A 75 -7.74 4.97 -12.70
CA SER A 75 -9.19 5.13 -12.71
C SER A 75 -9.59 6.60 -12.58
N TYR A 76 -8.98 7.33 -11.65
CA TYR A 76 -9.20 8.78 -11.48
C TYR A 76 -8.89 9.55 -12.77
N ASP A 77 -7.73 9.29 -13.38
CA ASP A 77 -7.28 9.98 -14.59
C ASP A 77 -8.19 9.67 -15.79
N ALA A 78 -8.63 8.42 -15.93
CA ALA A 78 -9.58 8.01 -16.96
C ALA A 78 -10.94 8.71 -16.80
N PHE A 79 -11.47 8.78 -15.57
CA PHE A 79 -12.73 9.49 -15.31
C PHE A 79 -12.60 11.00 -15.53
N LYS A 80 -11.47 11.60 -15.18
CA LYS A 80 -11.23 13.03 -15.39
C LYS A 80 -11.09 13.38 -16.87
N ALA A 81 -10.43 12.52 -17.65
CA ALA A 81 -10.34 12.68 -19.11
C ALA A 81 -11.72 12.56 -19.78
N ALA A 82 -12.54 11.61 -19.33
CA ALA A 82 -13.90 11.43 -19.83
C ALA A 82 -14.77 12.67 -19.55
N ASP A 83 -14.71 13.23 -18.34
CA ASP A 83 -15.50 14.41 -17.95
C ASP A 83 -15.05 15.67 -18.72
N GLY A 84 -13.74 15.86 -18.89
CA GLY A 84 -13.17 16.97 -19.67
C GLY A 84 -13.48 16.89 -21.18
N ALA A 85 -13.72 15.70 -21.73
CA ALA A 85 -14.09 15.51 -23.13
C ALA A 85 -15.57 15.82 -23.43
N VAL A 86 -16.44 15.81 -22.42
CA VAL A 86 -17.89 16.03 -22.57
C VAL A 86 -18.26 17.53 -22.55
N GLY A 87 -17.38 18.41 -22.05
CA GLY A 87 -17.60 19.86 -21.98
C GLY A 87 -17.11 20.68 -23.18
N GLY A 88 -16.67 20.02 -24.26
CA GLY A 88 -16.13 20.65 -25.46
C GLY A 88 -17.10 20.65 -26.64
N GLU A 89 -18.27 21.27 -26.48
CA GLU A 89 -19.18 21.68 -27.58
C GLU A 89 -19.66 23.12 -27.37
#